data_AF-A0A3E0DWU7-F1
#
_entry.id   AF-A0A3E0DWU7-F1
#
_cell.length_a   1.000
_cell.length_b   1.000
_cell.length_c   1.000
_cell.angle_alpha   90.00
_cell.angle_beta   90.00
_cell.angle_gamma   90.00
#
_symmetry.space_group_name_H-M   'P 1'
#
loop_
_entity.id
_entity.type
_entity.pdbx_description
1 polymer ?
#
loop_
_entity_poly.entity_id
_entity_poly.type
_entity_poly.pdbx_seq_one_letter_code
_entity_poly.pdbx_strand_id
1 'polypeptide(L)'
;MAVRYGVSENIASLFMHKIREGMKSSEANPMDGNVHVDEFVVGGKPGRSYDSKKKKVGCALQLTGDGKVRRFYSLKIKDFSSESLSVIFEKHISAQANITTDEWRGYGFISKNYQIKQIPFNKGLNFNK
;
A
#
# COMPACT_ATOMS: atom_id res chain seq x y z
N MET A 1 -23.49 -2.67 -5.39
CA MET A 1 -23.35 -3.89 -6.21
C MET A 1 -24.64 -4.70 -6.22
N ALA A 2 -25.12 -5.16 -5.05
CA ALA A 2 -26.35 -5.97 -4.91
C ALA A 2 -27.59 -5.31 -5.54
N VAL A 3 -27.92 -4.07 -5.14
CA VAL A 3 -29.08 -3.30 -5.65
C VAL A 3 -29.07 -3.14 -7.18
N ARG A 4 -27.89 -2.89 -7.77
CA ARG A 4 -27.74 -2.65 -9.21
C ARG A 4 -28.09 -3.89 -10.05
N TYR A 5 -27.83 -5.09 -9.51
CA TYR A 5 -28.00 -6.35 -10.23
C TYR A 5 -29.17 -7.19 -9.70
N GLY A 6 -29.98 -6.66 -8.77
CA GLY A 6 -31.14 -7.36 -8.22
C GLY A 6 -30.81 -8.65 -7.45
N VAL A 7 -29.60 -8.77 -6.91
CA VAL A 7 -29.16 -9.96 -6.16
C VAL A 7 -29.07 -9.66 -4.66
N SER A 8 -29.15 -10.70 -3.82
CA SER A 8 -28.95 -10.54 -2.37
C SER A 8 -27.52 -10.11 -2.05
N GLU A 9 -27.36 -9.36 -0.95
CA GLU A 9 -26.04 -8.85 -0.53
C GLU A 9 -25.04 -9.97 -0.26
N ASN A 10 -25.50 -11.07 0.33
CA ASN A 10 -24.68 -12.25 0.59
C ASN A 10 -24.13 -12.85 -0.71
N ILE A 11 -24.97 -12.98 -1.75
CA ILE A 11 -24.54 -13.50 -3.06
C ILE A 11 -23.55 -12.53 -3.72
N ALA A 12 -23.85 -11.23 -3.71
CA ALA A 12 -22.95 -10.22 -4.26
C ALA A 12 -21.58 -10.26 -3.55
N SER A 13 -21.56 -10.40 -2.22
CA SER A 13 -20.33 -10.50 -1.44
C SER A 13 -19.52 -11.75 -1.79
N LEU A 14 -20.17 -12.93 -1.77
CA LEU A 14 -19.54 -14.21 -2.12
C LEU A 14 -18.99 -14.20 -3.56
N PHE A 15 -19.74 -13.64 -4.50
CA PHE A 15 -19.30 -13.49 -5.88
C PHE A 15 -18.05 -12.62 -5.97
N MET A 16 -18.05 -11.44 -5.34
CA MET A 16 -16.86 -10.57 -5.30
C MET A 16 -15.65 -11.26 -4.68
N HIS A 17 -15.83 -12.07 -3.63
CA HIS A 17 -14.75 -12.84 -3.03
C HIS A 17 -14.14 -13.83 -4.02
N LYS A 18 -14.97 -14.62 -4.73
CA LYS A 18 -14.48 -15.57 -5.74
C LYS A 18 -13.72 -14.88 -6.87
N ILE A 19 -14.24 -13.76 -7.37
CA ILE A 19 -13.57 -12.97 -8.41
C ILE A 19 -12.22 -12.45 -7.90
N ARG A 20 -12.14 -11.91 -6.67
CA ARG A 20 -10.87 -11.43 -6.12
C ARG A 20 -9.84 -12.55 -5.95
N GLU A 21 -10.26 -13.73 -5.50
CA GLU A 21 -9.35 -14.89 -5.41
C GLU A 21 -8.85 -15.32 -6.79
N GLY A 22 -9.73 -15.36 -7.81
CA GLY A 22 -9.32 -15.66 -9.19
C GLY A 22 -8.44 -14.59 -9.83
N MET A 23 -8.60 -13.32 -9.43
CA MET A 23 -7.79 -12.18 -9.88
C MET A 23 -6.55 -11.94 -9.02
N LYS A 24 -6.23 -12.82 -8.07
CA LYS A 24 -5.08 -12.67 -7.19
C LYS A 24 -3.80 -12.61 -8.03
N SER A 25 -2.96 -11.62 -7.74
CA SER A 25 -1.67 -11.47 -8.40
C SER A 25 -0.77 -12.67 -8.12
N SER A 26 0.03 -13.06 -9.10
CA SER A 26 1.09 -14.05 -8.91
C SER A 26 2.26 -13.52 -8.08
N GLU A 27 2.35 -12.21 -7.88
CA GLU A 27 3.42 -11.51 -7.14
C GLU A 27 4.83 -11.67 -7.75
N ALA A 28 4.98 -12.43 -8.84
CA ALA A 28 6.26 -12.72 -9.51
C ALA A 28 6.82 -11.55 -10.33
N ASN A 29 6.09 -10.45 -10.45
CA ASN A 29 6.47 -9.28 -11.22
C ASN A 29 6.56 -8.06 -10.28
N PRO A 30 7.76 -7.76 -9.74
CA PRO A 30 7.98 -6.60 -8.89
C PRO A 30 7.59 -5.29 -9.59
N MET A 31 7.17 -4.29 -8.82
CA MET A 31 6.91 -2.95 -9.31
C MET A 31 8.23 -2.26 -9.64
N ASP A 32 8.33 -1.78 -10.88
CA ASP A 32 9.44 -1.01 -11.42
C ASP A 32 9.03 0.45 -11.67
N GLY A 33 10.01 1.29 -12.05
CA GLY A 33 9.76 2.71 -12.33
C GLY A 33 9.38 3.48 -11.07
N ASN A 34 8.32 4.29 -11.15
CA ASN A 34 7.90 5.16 -10.04
C ASN A 34 6.94 4.44 -9.10
N VAL A 35 7.34 4.31 -7.84
CA VAL A 35 6.54 3.63 -6.80
C VAL A 35 6.40 4.54 -5.60
N HIS A 36 5.18 4.72 -5.10
CA HIS A 36 4.90 5.41 -3.85
C HIS A 36 4.65 4.38 -2.76
N VAL A 37 5.32 4.52 -1.62
CA VAL A 37 5.13 3.63 -0.47
C VAL A 37 4.68 4.47 0.73
N ASP A 38 3.67 3.96 1.42
CA ASP A 38 3.05 4.63 2.56
C ASP A 38 2.56 3.57 3.57
N GLU A 39 2.25 4.03 4.78
CA GLU A 39 1.73 3.19 5.85
C GLU A 39 0.49 3.81 6.48
N PHE A 40 -0.49 2.96 6.77
CA PHE A 40 -1.73 3.42 7.38
C PHE A 40 -2.32 2.38 8.30
N VAL A 41 -3.38 2.80 8.99
CA VAL A 41 -4.06 2.03 10.01
C VAL A 41 -5.51 1.84 9.61
N VAL A 42 -5.97 0.59 9.59
CA VAL A 42 -7.33 0.21 9.23
C VAL A 42 -8.09 -0.31 10.45
N GLY A 43 -9.30 0.21 10.64
CA GLY A 43 -10.23 -0.20 11.67
C GLY A 43 -10.02 0.48 13.02
N GLY A 44 -10.95 0.21 13.95
CA GLY A 44 -11.03 0.85 15.26
C GLY A 44 -11.69 2.23 15.21
N LYS A 45 -11.78 2.89 16.39
CA LYS A 45 -12.29 4.26 16.49
C LYS A 45 -11.35 5.25 15.78
N PRO A 46 -11.84 6.31 15.12
CA PRO A 46 -10.99 7.32 14.49
C PRO A 46 -9.99 7.96 15.48
N GLY A 47 -8.75 8.23 15.04
CA GLY A 47 -7.68 8.84 15.86
C GLY A 47 -6.35 8.06 15.89
N ARG A 48 -5.26 8.68 16.39
CA ARG A 48 -3.90 8.07 16.47
C ARG A 48 -3.64 7.31 17.79
N SER A 49 -4.68 6.82 18.45
CA SER A 49 -4.50 6.03 19.68
C SER A 49 -3.71 4.75 19.38
N TYR A 50 -2.70 4.47 20.22
CA TYR A 50 -1.92 3.23 20.22
C TYR A 50 -2.74 2.02 20.69
N ASP A 51 -4.00 2.24 21.13
CA ASP A 51 -4.87 1.17 21.63
C ASP A 51 -5.28 0.19 20.51
N SER A 52 -5.15 -1.09 20.86
CA SER A 52 -4.30 -2.06 20.14
C SER A 52 -5.03 -2.93 19.11
N LYS A 53 -6.27 -2.58 18.75
CA LYS A 53 -7.09 -3.38 17.81
C LYS A 53 -6.93 -3.00 16.34
N LYS A 54 -6.25 -1.89 16.06
CA LYS A 54 -6.15 -1.40 14.69
C LYS A 54 -5.13 -2.20 13.90
N LYS A 55 -5.47 -2.55 12.66
CA LYS A 55 -4.57 -3.28 11.77
C LYS A 55 -3.66 -2.28 11.09
N LYS A 56 -2.35 -2.44 11.25
CA LYS A 56 -1.35 -1.64 10.55
C LYS A 56 -1.10 -2.28 9.18
N VAL A 57 -0.95 -1.44 8.17
CA VAL A 57 -0.82 -1.87 6.77
C VAL A 57 0.25 -1.01 6.12
N GLY A 58 1.22 -1.66 5.46
CA GLY A 58 2.08 -1.00 4.48
C GLY A 58 1.47 -1.13 3.10
N CYS A 59 1.61 -0.11 2.26
CA CYS A 59 1.15 -0.15 0.88
C CYS A 59 2.19 0.36 -0.10
N ALA A 60 2.11 -0.17 -1.32
CA ALA A 60 2.95 0.22 -2.45
C ALA A 60 2.06 0.49 -3.65
N LEU A 61 2.28 1.63 -4.31
CA LEU A 61 1.50 2.13 -5.42
C LEU A 61 2.43 2.41 -6.61
N GLN A 62 2.32 1.62 -7.67
CA GLN A 62 3.04 1.88 -8.91
C GLN A 62 2.29 2.92 -9.74
N LEU A 63 3.02 3.93 -10.21
CA LEU A 63 2.50 4.96 -11.09
C LEU A 63 2.95 4.70 -12.54
N THR A 64 2.09 5.10 -13.48
CA THR A 64 2.45 5.25 -14.90
C THR A 64 3.27 6.53 -15.11
N GLY A 65 3.87 6.70 -16.29
CA GLY A 65 4.59 7.94 -16.65
C GLY A 65 3.73 9.21 -16.51
N ASP A 66 2.42 9.08 -16.72
CA ASP A 66 1.45 10.17 -16.61
C ASP A 66 0.92 10.37 -15.17
N GLY A 67 1.50 9.69 -14.17
CA GLY A 67 1.09 9.79 -12.77
C GLY A 67 -0.20 9.06 -12.40
N LYS A 68 -0.80 8.28 -13.32
CA LYS A 68 -1.98 7.45 -13.01
C LYS A 68 -1.59 6.17 -12.29
N VAL A 69 -2.48 5.67 -11.45
CA VAL A 69 -2.32 4.40 -10.75
C VAL A 69 -2.26 3.23 -11.74
N ARG A 70 -1.18 2.45 -11.66
CA ARG A 70 -0.99 1.22 -12.44
C ARG A 70 -1.26 -0.02 -11.61
N ARG A 71 -0.63 -0.13 -10.44
CA ARG A 71 -0.73 -1.29 -9.53
C ARG A 71 -0.72 -0.81 -8.09
N PHE A 72 -1.39 -1.56 -7.22
CA PHE A 72 -1.43 -1.30 -5.79
C PHE A 72 -1.34 -2.63 -5.04
N TYR A 73 -0.45 -2.70 -4.06
CA TYR A 73 -0.40 -3.79 -3.09
C TYR A 73 -0.44 -3.25 -1.68
N SER A 74 -1.03 -4.03 -0.78
CA SER A 74 -1.10 -3.72 0.63
C SER A 74 -0.86 -4.98 1.45
N LEU A 75 -0.02 -4.88 2.47
CA LEU A 75 0.29 -5.99 3.36
C LEU A 75 0.06 -5.56 4.81
N LYS A 76 -0.55 -6.46 5.59
CA LYS A 76 -0.65 -6.27 7.03
C LYS A 76 0.75 -6.38 7.63
N ILE A 77 1.15 -5.37 8.39
CA ILE A 77 2.43 -5.31 9.09
C ILE A 77 2.21 -5.41 10.61
N LYS A 78 3.23 -5.86 11.35
CA LYS A 78 3.15 -5.98 12.81
C LYS A 78 3.25 -4.61 13.48
N ASP A 79 4.17 -3.80 13.00
CA ASP A 79 4.45 -2.44 13.45
C ASP A 79 5.02 -1.59 12.31
N PHE A 80 5.38 -0.34 12.60
CA PHE A 80 5.96 0.61 11.65
C PHE A 80 7.49 0.64 11.74
N SER A 81 8.10 -0.45 12.21
CA SER A 81 9.57 -0.59 12.18
C SER A 81 10.07 -0.79 10.75
N SER A 82 11.34 -0.51 10.53
CA SER A 82 11.99 -0.75 9.23
C SER A 82 11.92 -2.21 8.80
N GLU A 83 12.01 -3.16 9.74
CA GLU A 83 11.91 -4.59 9.47
C GLU A 83 10.50 -4.97 8.98
N SER A 84 9.46 -4.51 9.68
CA SER A 84 8.08 -4.74 9.26
C SER A 84 7.77 -4.10 7.90
N LEU A 85 8.33 -2.91 7.63
CA LEU A 85 8.14 -2.21 6.37
C LEU A 85 8.93 -2.85 5.23
N SER A 86 10.13 -3.39 5.46
CA SER A 86 10.95 -3.98 4.38
C SER A 86 10.24 -5.13 3.65
N VAL A 87 9.35 -5.83 4.34
CA VAL A 87 8.53 -6.92 3.78
C VAL A 87 7.78 -6.49 2.51
N ILE A 88 7.23 -5.27 2.46
CA ILE A 88 6.52 -4.82 1.25
C ILE A 88 7.47 -4.48 0.11
N PHE A 89 8.67 -4.00 0.42
CA PHE A 89 9.69 -3.70 -0.58
C PHE A 89 10.19 -4.98 -1.20
N GLU A 90 10.66 -5.92 -0.39
CA GLU A 90 11.22 -7.20 -0.84
C GLU A 90 10.20 -8.01 -1.67
N LYS A 91 8.93 -7.96 -1.28
CA LYS A 91 7.89 -8.76 -1.92
C LYS A 91 7.37 -8.18 -3.22
N HIS A 92 7.30 -6.85 -3.32
CA HIS A 92 6.53 -6.19 -4.37
C HIS A 92 7.27 -5.11 -5.15
N ILE A 93 8.48 -4.72 -4.76
CA ILE A 93 9.18 -3.57 -5.35
C ILE A 93 10.54 -4.02 -5.86
N SER A 94 10.86 -3.64 -7.10
CA SER A 94 12.19 -3.86 -7.66
C SER A 94 13.23 -3.01 -6.95
N ALA A 95 14.44 -3.56 -6.73
CA ALA A 95 15.56 -2.79 -6.17
C ALA A 95 15.95 -1.57 -7.02
N GLN A 96 15.60 -1.58 -8.32
CA GLN A 96 15.86 -0.49 -9.26
C GLN A 96 14.71 0.53 -9.35
N ALA A 97 13.65 0.39 -8.56
CA ALA A 97 12.52 1.31 -8.59
C ALA A 97 12.87 2.66 -7.94
N ASN A 98 12.32 3.74 -8.49
CA ASN A 98 12.33 5.07 -7.90
C ASN A 98 11.19 5.16 -6.89
N ILE A 99 11.54 5.12 -5.60
CA ILE A 99 10.55 5.07 -4.53
C ILE A 99 10.36 6.45 -3.92
N THR A 100 9.10 6.84 -3.71
CA THR A 100 8.72 8.05 -2.97
C THR A 100 7.96 7.66 -1.71
N THR A 101 8.36 8.19 -0.56
CA THR A 101 7.69 7.95 0.73
C THR A 101 7.49 9.26 1.48
N ASP A 102 6.76 9.18 2.58
CA ASP A 102 6.79 10.24 3.59
C ASP A 102 8.12 10.23 4.39
N GLU A 103 8.23 11.14 5.35
CA GLU A 103 9.41 11.26 6.23
C GLU A 103 9.39 10.30 7.43
N TRP A 104 8.65 9.18 7.35
CA TRP A 104 8.67 8.21 8.44
C TRP A 104 10.09 7.64 8.63
N ARG A 105 10.57 7.67 9.87
CA ARG A 105 11.94 7.23 10.22
C ARG A 105 12.20 5.77 9.86
N GLY A 106 11.16 4.94 9.80
CA GLY A 106 11.26 3.53 9.41
C GLY A 106 11.87 3.33 8.01
N TYR A 107 11.70 4.27 7.09
CA TYR A 107 12.28 4.15 5.74
C TYR A 107 13.79 4.41 5.69
N GLY A 108 14.37 5.09 6.67
CA GLY A 108 15.78 5.49 6.65
C GLY A 108 16.78 4.31 6.66
N PHE A 109 16.39 3.14 7.19
CA PHE A 109 17.23 1.93 7.06
C PHE A 109 17.06 1.26 5.69
N ILE A 110 15.86 1.34 5.11
CA ILE A 110 15.50 0.72 3.83
C ILE A 110 16.17 1.46 2.67
N SER A 111 16.39 2.77 2.79
CA SER A 111 17.04 3.60 1.78
C SER A 111 18.50 3.22 1.49
N LYS A 112 19.10 2.32 2.28
CA LYS A 112 20.43 1.76 1.99
C LYS A 112 20.41 0.80 0.80
N ASN A 113 19.30 0.10 0.60
CA ASN A 113 19.15 -0.93 -0.42
C ASN A 113 18.27 -0.49 -1.60
N TYR A 114 17.61 0.68 -1.48
CA TYR A 114 16.61 1.16 -2.43
C TYR A 114 16.78 2.66 -2.70
N GLN A 115 16.44 3.08 -3.91
CA GLN A 115 16.43 4.50 -4.29
C GLN A 115 15.18 5.19 -3.74
N ILE A 116 15.24 5.64 -2.48
CA ILE A 116 14.12 6.29 -1.78
C ILE A 116 14.30 7.80 -1.76
N LYS A 117 13.24 8.51 -2.14
CA LYS A 117 13.08 9.95 -1.96
C LYS A 117 11.96 10.21 -0.94
N GLN A 118 12.34 10.71 0.22
CA GLN A 118 11.37 11.16 1.23
C GLN A 118 10.90 12.57 0.91
N ILE A 119 9.60 12.81 0.97
CA ILE A 119 9.01 14.14 0.74
C ILE A 119 8.26 14.54 2.02
N PRO A 120 8.60 15.69 2.65
CA PRO A 120 7.87 16.18 3.82
C PRO A 120 6.40 16.41 3.48
N PHE A 121 5.53 16.01 4.41
CA PHE A 121 4.12 16.33 4.31
C PHE A 121 3.91 17.84 4.47
N ASN A 122 3.67 18.54 3.36
CA ASN A 122 3.25 19.93 3.40
C ASN A 122 1.73 19.97 3.60
N LYS A 123 1.25 20.63 4.66
CA LYS A 123 -0.14 20.61 5.13
C LYS A 123 -1.13 20.86 3.98
N GLY A 124 -1.77 19.79 3.49
CA GLY A 124 -2.92 19.86 2.58
C GLY A 124 -2.65 19.60 1.09
N LEU A 125 -1.42 19.24 0.69
CA LEU A 125 -1.11 18.92 -0.71
C LEU A 125 -0.81 17.42 -0.88
N ASN A 126 -1.43 16.80 -1.89
CA ASN A 126 -1.04 15.46 -2.36
C ASN A 126 0.38 15.52 -2.92
N PHE A 127 1.07 14.37 -3.05
CA PHE A 127 2.43 14.26 -3.63
C PHE A 127 2.57 14.71 -5.10
N ASN A 128 1.55 15.37 -5.65
CA ASN A 128 1.58 15.91 -7.00
C ASN A 128 2.33 17.26 -7.00
N LYS A 129 3.40 17.31 -7.79
CA LYS A 129 3.89 18.55 -8.37
C LYS A 129 3.02 18.93 -9.57
#